data_AF-K1KHG4-F1
#
_entry.id   AF-K1KHG4-F1
#
_cell.length_a   1.000
_cell.length_b   1.000
_cell.length_c   1.000
_cell.angle_alpha   90.00
_cell.angle_beta   90.00
_cell.angle_gamma   90.00
#
_symmetry.space_group_name_H-M   'P 1'
#
loop_
_entity.id
_entity.type
_entity.pdbx_description
1 polymer ?
#
loop_
_entity_poly.entity_id
_entity_poly.type
_entity_poly.pdbx_seq_one_letter_code
_entity_poly.pdbx_strand_id
1 'polypeptide(L)'
;MKKRNKKYRPKRTHAPSFIYSLTLGELTEGDRARSDIHPYVHLDVLRRGEGDEEDAWHVQSALRHAWVLSQGFEEKTTMRLTFLLAFASLNCMAQLKKREEPELPDALFEPVDMALEYLKQMKDSCNRSELLKSMWALEASGHIFDIPTGSGFLVDPVNDDDFDKVQGRGGFAVINKKTRRGWIERNEAMNRWEWHCHDEDVVVPITKPFVLLLYTPIKP
;
A
#
# COMPACT_ATOMS: atom_id res chain seq x y z
N MET A 1 -44.74 -9.00 13.08
CA MET A 1 -43.29 -9.28 12.92
C MET A 1 -42.97 -9.48 11.44
N LYS A 2 -42.18 -8.61 10.80
CA LYS A 2 -41.72 -8.83 9.41
C LYS A 2 -40.72 -9.99 9.40
N LYS A 3 -41.08 -11.13 8.78
CA LYS A 3 -40.15 -12.24 8.52
C LYS A 3 -39.04 -11.72 7.61
N ARG A 4 -37.80 -11.73 8.12
CA ARG A 4 -36.61 -11.26 7.41
C ARG A 4 -36.23 -12.31 6.36
N ASN A 5 -36.79 -12.21 5.16
CA ASN A 5 -36.45 -13.05 4.00
C ASN A 5 -35.07 -12.64 3.44
N LYS A 6 -33.97 -12.92 4.16
CA LYS A 6 -32.65 -12.90 3.52
C LYS A 6 -32.56 -14.13 2.62
N LYS A 7 -32.65 -13.92 1.31
CA LYS A 7 -32.42 -14.96 0.29
C LYS A 7 -31.03 -15.55 0.54
N TYR A 8 -30.96 -16.86 0.83
CA TYR A 8 -29.70 -17.57 1.02
C TYR A 8 -28.82 -17.37 -0.22
N ARG A 9 -27.65 -16.77 -0.04
CA ARG A 9 -26.61 -16.71 -1.08
C ARG A 9 -25.64 -17.84 -0.76
N PRO A 10 -25.55 -18.88 -1.62
CA PRO A 10 -24.57 -19.95 -1.40
C PRO A 10 -23.17 -19.33 -1.33
N LYS A 11 -22.43 -19.67 -0.27
CA LYS A 11 -21.01 -19.30 -0.18
C LYS A 11 -20.27 -20.02 -1.31
N ARG A 12 -19.31 -19.34 -1.95
CA ARG A 12 -18.38 -20.01 -2.88
C ARG A 12 -17.63 -21.08 -2.09
N THR A 13 -17.82 -22.34 -2.46
CA THR A 13 -17.08 -23.46 -1.89
C THR A 13 -15.87 -23.69 -2.77
N HIS A 14 -14.69 -23.36 -2.27
CA HIS A 14 -13.43 -23.68 -2.94
C HIS A 14 -13.04 -25.12 -2.62
N ALA A 15 -12.52 -25.87 -3.61
CA ALA A 15 -11.86 -27.13 -3.31
C ALA A 15 -10.63 -26.86 -2.44
N PRO A 16 -10.20 -27.76 -1.54
CA PRO A 16 -8.97 -27.56 -0.76
C PRO A 16 -7.76 -27.23 -1.64
N SER A 17 -6.94 -26.24 -1.25
CA SER A 17 -5.89 -25.68 -2.13
C SER A 17 -4.83 -26.69 -2.56
N PHE A 18 -4.54 -27.71 -1.74
CA PHE A 18 -3.59 -28.76 -2.09
C PHE A 18 -4.02 -29.57 -3.33
N ILE A 19 -5.34 -29.67 -3.59
CA ILE A 19 -5.84 -30.36 -4.78
C ILE A 19 -5.34 -29.69 -6.05
N TYR A 20 -5.24 -28.35 -6.07
CA TYR A 20 -4.75 -27.62 -7.23
C TYR A 20 -3.26 -27.82 -7.48
N SER A 21 -2.45 -27.94 -6.41
CA SER A 21 -1.04 -28.31 -6.55
C SER A 21 -0.90 -29.73 -7.12
N LEU A 22 -1.76 -30.67 -6.71
CA LEU A 22 -1.72 -32.06 -7.21
C LEU A 22 -2.20 -32.19 -8.66
N THR A 23 -3.26 -31.47 -9.06
CA THR A 23 -3.88 -31.64 -10.38
C THR A 23 -3.24 -30.78 -11.46
N LEU A 24 -2.75 -29.59 -11.10
CA LEU A 24 -2.19 -28.63 -12.06
C LEU A 24 -0.66 -28.51 -11.94
N GLY A 25 -0.02 -29.17 -10.96
CA GLY A 25 1.41 -29.04 -10.65
C GLY A 25 1.73 -27.79 -9.82
N GLU A 26 3.01 -27.41 -9.77
CA GLU A 26 3.44 -26.13 -9.20
C GLU A 26 3.47 -25.02 -10.27
N LEU A 27 3.56 -23.76 -9.83
CA LEU A 27 3.63 -22.61 -10.73
C LEU A 27 4.95 -22.59 -11.49
N THR A 28 4.87 -22.42 -12.81
CA THR A 28 6.04 -22.18 -13.66
C THR A 28 6.51 -20.74 -13.51
N GLU A 29 7.75 -20.44 -13.90
CA GLU A 29 8.26 -19.06 -13.97
C GLU A 29 7.37 -18.17 -14.85
N GLY A 30 6.84 -18.71 -15.96
CA GLY A 30 5.91 -18.00 -16.83
C GLY A 30 4.55 -17.70 -16.17
N ASP A 31 4.07 -18.54 -15.27
CA ASP A 31 2.86 -18.26 -14.48
C ASP A 31 3.10 -17.14 -13.47
N ARG A 32 4.27 -17.15 -12.82
CA ARG A 32 4.68 -16.12 -11.86
C ARG A 32 4.82 -14.77 -12.53
N ALA A 33 5.57 -14.71 -13.63
CA ALA A 33 5.75 -13.49 -14.42
C ALA A 33 4.42 -12.88 -14.89
N ARG A 34 3.49 -13.70 -15.41
CA ARG A 34 2.15 -13.22 -15.80
C ARG A 34 1.37 -12.65 -14.63
N SER A 35 1.47 -13.28 -13.46
CA SER A 35 0.80 -12.80 -12.26
C SER A 35 1.43 -11.52 -11.71
N ASP A 36 2.73 -11.30 -11.91
CA ASP A 36 3.43 -10.07 -11.48
C ASP A 36 3.10 -8.88 -12.38
N ILE A 37 2.91 -9.10 -13.68
CA ILE A 37 2.67 -8.03 -14.66
C ILE A 37 1.42 -7.21 -14.33
N HIS A 38 0.34 -7.85 -13.86
CA HIS A 38 -0.97 -7.21 -13.69
C HIS A 38 -0.92 -5.89 -12.90
N PRO A 39 -0.44 -5.84 -11.63
CA PRO A 39 -0.36 -4.58 -10.90
C PRO A 39 0.59 -3.56 -11.51
N TYR A 40 1.69 -3.98 -12.14
CA TYR A 40 2.63 -3.04 -12.76
C TYR A 40 2.06 -2.35 -14.00
N VAL A 41 1.21 -3.02 -14.78
CA VAL A 41 0.54 -2.41 -15.95
C VAL A 41 -0.35 -1.25 -15.51
N HIS A 42 -1.19 -1.46 -14.49
CA HIS A 42 -2.05 -0.39 -13.97
C HIS A 42 -1.24 0.77 -13.36
N LEU A 43 -0.15 0.46 -12.64
CA LEU A 43 0.72 1.49 -12.07
C LEU A 43 1.45 2.32 -13.14
N ASP A 44 1.88 1.68 -14.24
CA ASP A 44 2.54 2.34 -15.37
C ASP A 44 1.56 3.25 -16.14
N VAL A 45 0.31 2.80 -16.35
CA VAL A 45 -0.75 3.62 -16.96
C VAL A 45 -1.06 4.85 -16.10
N LEU A 46 -1.11 4.72 -14.77
CA LEU A 46 -1.23 5.85 -13.85
C LEU A 46 -0.03 6.81 -13.96
N ARG A 47 1.18 6.28 -14.05
CA ARG A 47 2.42 7.07 -14.17
C ARG A 47 2.48 7.88 -15.47
N ARG A 48 1.89 7.37 -16.55
CA ARG A 48 1.77 8.09 -17.83
C ARG A 48 0.66 9.14 -17.84
N GLY A 49 -0.15 9.22 -16.78
CA GLY A 49 -1.30 10.11 -16.70
C GLY A 49 -2.54 9.62 -17.46
N GLU A 50 -2.46 8.45 -18.11
CA GLU A 50 -3.51 7.87 -18.94
C GLU A 50 -4.57 7.09 -18.12
N GLY A 51 -4.25 6.76 -16.87
CA GLY A 51 -5.10 5.95 -16.00
C GLY A 51 -6.19 6.69 -15.24
N ASP A 52 -7.10 5.90 -14.69
CA ASP A 52 -8.27 6.36 -13.92
C ASP A 52 -8.23 5.91 -12.44
N GLU A 53 -9.33 6.09 -11.72
CA GLU A 53 -9.44 5.64 -10.33
C GLU A 53 -9.45 4.11 -10.19
N GLU A 54 -9.92 3.36 -11.20
CA GLU A 54 -9.97 1.90 -11.19
C GLU A 54 -8.58 1.28 -11.27
N ASP A 55 -7.67 1.88 -12.04
CA ASP A 55 -6.26 1.46 -12.10
C ASP A 55 -5.62 1.45 -10.69
N ALA A 56 -5.87 2.50 -9.90
CA ALA A 56 -5.37 2.56 -8.52
C ALA A 56 -5.97 1.46 -7.63
N TRP A 57 -7.25 1.13 -7.80
CA TRP A 57 -7.91 0.05 -7.07
C TRP A 57 -7.45 -1.34 -7.50
N HIS A 58 -7.06 -1.53 -8.76
CA HIS A 58 -6.46 -2.77 -9.25
C HIS A 58 -5.11 -3.02 -8.57
N VAL A 59 -4.24 -1.99 -8.49
CA VAL A 59 -2.97 -2.09 -7.75
C VAL A 59 -3.23 -2.34 -6.26
N GLN A 60 -4.18 -1.62 -5.67
CA GLN A 60 -4.53 -1.77 -4.26
C GLN A 60 -5.04 -3.18 -3.94
N SER A 61 -5.80 -3.80 -4.85
CA SER A 61 -6.30 -5.16 -4.70
C SER A 61 -5.16 -6.19 -4.65
N ALA A 62 -4.13 -6.03 -5.49
CA ALA A 62 -2.94 -6.86 -5.43
C ALA A 62 -2.17 -6.67 -4.11
N LEU A 63 -2.05 -5.43 -3.63
CA LEU A 63 -1.38 -5.15 -2.35
C LEU A 63 -2.18 -5.61 -1.12
N ARG A 64 -3.52 -5.67 -1.20
CA ARG A 64 -4.34 -6.31 -0.16
C ARG A 64 -4.07 -7.82 -0.09
N HIS A 65 -3.79 -8.48 -1.22
CA HIS A 65 -3.31 -9.86 -1.20
C HIS A 65 -1.93 -9.96 -0.53
N ALA A 66 -1.01 -9.05 -0.85
CA ALA A 66 0.30 -8.94 -0.19
C ALA A 66 0.17 -8.81 1.34
N TRP A 67 -0.77 -8.00 1.82
CA TRP A 67 -1.04 -7.83 3.25
C TRP A 67 -1.40 -9.14 3.96
N VAL A 68 -2.25 -9.97 3.34
CA VAL A 68 -2.64 -11.26 3.88
C VAL A 68 -1.46 -12.23 3.85
N LEU A 69 -0.72 -12.24 2.73
CA LEU A 69 0.44 -13.10 2.51
C LEU A 69 1.56 -12.84 3.53
N SER A 70 1.79 -11.56 3.87
CA SER A 70 2.83 -11.14 4.84
C SER A 70 2.70 -11.76 6.24
N GLN A 71 1.53 -12.30 6.61
CA GLN A 71 1.36 -12.99 7.89
C GLN A 71 2.29 -14.20 8.05
N GLY A 72 2.72 -14.80 6.93
CA GLY A 72 3.64 -15.94 6.91
C GLY A 72 5.12 -15.57 7.00
N PHE A 73 5.47 -14.27 7.05
CA PHE A 73 6.86 -13.79 6.97
C PHE A 73 7.32 -13.17 8.30
N GLU A 74 8.62 -13.27 8.61
CA GLU A 74 9.19 -12.72 9.85
C GLU A 74 9.13 -11.19 9.88
N GLU A 75 9.46 -10.54 8.77
CA GLU A 75 9.48 -9.07 8.61
C GLU A 75 8.08 -8.45 8.41
N LYS A 76 7.02 -9.17 8.78
CA LYS A 76 5.62 -8.78 8.56
C LYS A 76 5.29 -7.35 9.00
N THR A 77 5.91 -6.86 10.07
CA THR A 77 5.64 -5.51 10.59
C THR A 77 6.09 -4.45 9.59
N THR A 78 7.33 -4.54 9.11
CA THR A 78 7.89 -3.60 8.12
C THR A 78 7.10 -3.65 6.82
N MET A 79 6.88 -4.84 6.27
CA MET A 79 6.10 -5.04 5.04
C MET A 79 4.71 -4.42 5.15
N ARG A 80 4.02 -4.63 6.28
CA ARG A 80 2.69 -4.06 6.52
C ARG A 80 2.69 -2.55 6.61
N LEU A 81 3.68 -1.95 7.27
CA LEU A 81 3.79 -0.50 7.29
C LEU A 81 3.97 0.06 5.87
N THR A 82 4.78 -0.60 5.04
CA THR A 82 4.93 -0.26 3.62
C THR A 82 3.59 -0.39 2.87
N PHE A 83 2.82 -1.45 3.12
CA PHE A 83 1.50 -1.61 2.50
C PHE A 83 0.50 -0.53 2.93
N LEU A 84 0.49 -0.12 4.20
CA LEU A 84 -0.39 0.99 4.63
C LEU A 84 -0.02 2.30 3.92
N LEU A 85 1.27 2.60 3.77
CA LEU A 85 1.74 3.76 3.03
C LEU A 85 1.35 3.69 1.54
N ALA A 86 1.50 2.51 0.93
CA ALA A 86 1.07 2.29 -0.44
C ALA A 86 -0.46 2.45 -0.59
N PHE A 87 -1.26 1.96 0.37
CA PHE A 87 -2.71 2.18 0.37
C PHE A 87 -3.07 3.67 0.49
N ALA A 88 -2.39 4.42 1.36
CA ALA A 88 -2.60 5.87 1.47
C ALA A 88 -2.28 6.57 0.14
N SER A 89 -1.20 6.15 -0.53
CA SER A 89 -0.76 6.70 -1.81
C SER A 89 -1.76 6.40 -2.93
N LEU A 90 -2.21 5.14 -3.05
CA LEU A 90 -3.20 4.73 -4.06
C LEU A 90 -4.56 5.39 -3.82
N ASN A 91 -4.97 5.56 -2.56
CA ASN A 91 -6.18 6.31 -2.23
C ASN A 91 -6.05 7.78 -2.66
N CYS A 92 -4.88 8.39 -2.49
CA CYS A 92 -4.60 9.76 -2.95
C CYS A 92 -4.61 9.84 -4.49
N MET A 93 -3.93 8.92 -5.18
CA MET A 93 -3.95 8.83 -6.65
C MET A 93 -5.38 8.72 -7.19
N ALA A 94 -6.20 7.83 -6.63
CA ALA A 94 -7.59 7.67 -7.03
C ALA A 94 -8.40 8.96 -6.83
N GLN A 95 -8.20 9.66 -5.70
CA GLN A 95 -8.86 10.94 -5.45
C GLN A 95 -8.43 12.05 -6.42
N LEU A 96 -7.15 12.12 -6.77
CA LEU A 96 -6.63 13.07 -7.75
C LEU A 96 -7.18 12.75 -9.16
N LYS A 97 -7.20 11.48 -9.57
CA LYS A 97 -7.80 11.06 -10.84
C LYS A 97 -9.30 11.32 -10.90
N LYS A 98 -10.02 11.13 -9.80
CA LYS A 98 -11.43 11.52 -9.68
C LYS A 98 -11.67 13.03 -9.84
N ARG A 99 -10.66 13.86 -9.53
CA ARG A 99 -10.67 15.31 -9.76
C ARG A 99 -10.16 15.70 -11.15
N GLU A 100 -9.93 14.71 -12.02
CA GLU A 100 -9.41 14.88 -13.39
C GLU A 100 -8.00 15.49 -13.43
N GLU A 101 -7.19 15.27 -12.38
CA GLU A 101 -5.80 15.71 -12.37
C GLU A 101 -4.98 14.91 -13.40
N PRO A 102 -4.34 15.58 -14.38
CA PRO A 102 -3.65 14.89 -15.46
C PRO A 102 -2.38 14.18 -14.96
N GLU A 103 -1.61 14.85 -14.10
CA GLU A 103 -0.32 14.37 -13.60
C GLU A 103 -0.39 14.03 -12.11
N LEU A 104 0.18 12.88 -11.75
CA LEU A 104 0.28 12.43 -10.37
C LEU A 104 1.68 12.72 -9.84
N PRO A 105 1.82 13.27 -8.62
CA PRO A 105 3.13 13.50 -8.01
C PRO A 105 3.96 12.21 -7.88
N ASP A 106 5.22 12.25 -8.32
CA ASP A 106 6.16 11.11 -8.28
C ASP A 106 6.29 10.47 -6.88
N ALA A 107 6.17 11.30 -5.83
CA ALA A 107 6.20 10.89 -4.43
C ALA A 107 5.16 9.83 -4.06
N LEU A 108 4.02 9.79 -4.77
CA LEU A 108 2.98 8.80 -4.54
C LEU A 108 3.40 7.39 -5.00
N PHE A 109 4.31 7.29 -5.97
CA PHE A 109 4.68 6.00 -6.56
C PHE A 109 5.71 5.24 -5.73
N GLU A 110 6.62 5.93 -5.03
CA GLU A 110 7.71 5.30 -4.26
C GLU A 110 7.23 4.24 -3.24
N PRO A 111 6.25 4.51 -2.36
CA PRO A 111 5.73 3.49 -1.45
C PRO A 111 5.02 2.33 -2.17
N VAL A 112 4.40 2.60 -3.32
CA VAL A 112 3.70 1.57 -4.11
C VAL A 112 4.71 0.63 -4.78
N ASP A 113 5.77 1.17 -5.38
CA ASP A 113 6.84 0.39 -5.99
C ASP A 113 7.51 -0.53 -4.94
N MET A 114 7.81 0.01 -3.74
CA MET A 114 8.38 -0.79 -2.64
C MET A 114 7.42 -1.90 -2.18
N ALA A 115 6.13 -1.61 -2.10
CA ALA A 115 5.12 -2.60 -1.73
C ALA A 115 4.98 -3.72 -2.78
N LEU A 116 5.04 -3.38 -4.08
CA LEU A 116 4.98 -4.37 -5.16
C LEU A 116 6.22 -5.26 -5.20
N GLU A 117 7.40 -4.70 -4.88
CA GLU A 117 8.63 -5.48 -4.74
C GLU A 117 8.50 -6.52 -3.61
N TYR A 118 7.95 -6.15 -2.44
CA TYR A 118 7.65 -7.12 -1.39
C TYR A 118 6.64 -8.18 -1.84
N LEU A 119 5.58 -7.79 -2.56
CA LEU A 119 4.61 -8.75 -3.10
C LEU A 119 5.30 -9.78 -4.00
N LYS A 120 6.17 -9.34 -4.89
CA LYS A 120 6.95 -10.22 -5.78
C LYS A 120 7.81 -11.20 -4.98
N GLN A 121 8.61 -10.70 -4.05
CA GLN A 121 9.47 -11.52 -3.19
C GLN A 121 8.69 -12.55 -2.38
N MET A 122 7.54 -12.16 -1.82
CA MET A 122 6.67 -13.09 -1.09
C MET A 122 6.08 -14.15 -2.02
N LYS A 123 5.65 -13.77 -3.23
CA LYS A 123 5.11 -14.73 -4.21
C LYS A 123 6.15 -15.76 -4.61
N ASP A 124 7.37 -15.33 -4.89
CA ASP A 124 8.50 -16.20 -5.25
C ASP A 124 8.85 -17.20 -4.15
N SER A 125 8.61 -16.83 -2.88
CA SER A 125 8.84 -17.68 -1.72
C SER A 125 7.69 -18.67 -1.42
N CYS A 126 6.55 -18.57 -2.10
CA CYS A 126 5.37 -19.39 -1.85
C CYS A 126 5.07 -20.39 -2.96
N ASN A 127 4.53 -21.54 -2.57
CA ASN A 127 3.97 -22.53 -3.51
C ASN A 127 2.52 -22.19 -3.93
N ARG A 128 2.00 -22.89 -4.94
CA ARG A 128 0.64 -22.67 -5.45
C ARG A 128 -0.43 -22.78 -4.36
N SER A 129 -0.29 -23.76 -3.48
CA SER A 129 -1.27 -24.00 -2.40
C SER A 129 -1.35 -22.84 -1.41
N GLU A 130 -0.22 -22.25 -1.05
CA GLU A 130 -0.11 -21.10 -0.14
C GLU A 130 -0.67 -19.82 -0.76
N LEU A 131 -0.37 -19.59 -2.04
CA LEU A 131 -0.91 -18.46 -2.79
C LEU A 131 -2.44 -18.53 -2.89
N LEU A 132 -3.01 -19.71 -3.16
CA LEU A 132 -4.46 -19.89 -3.17
C LEU A 132 -5.09 -19.71 -1.79
N LYS A 133 -4.48 -20.25 -0.73
CA LYS A 133 -4.97 -20.07 0.65
C LYS A 133 -5.03 -18.60 1.03
N SER A 134 -3.99 -17.83 0.70
CA SER A 134 -3.94 -16.40 1.00
C SER A 134 -4.96 -15.61 0.17
N MET A 135 -5.19 -15.96 -1.09
CA MET A 135 -6.26 -15.36 -1.90
C MET A 135 -7.66 -15.61 -1.31
N TRP A 136 -7.96 -16.82 -0.86
CA TRP A 136 -9.25 -17.11 -0.23
C TRP A 136 -9.40 -16.44 1.13
N ALA A 137 -8.31 -16.31 1.89
CA ALA A 137 -8.31 -15.55 3.13
C ALA A 137 -8.58 -14.06 2.87
N LEU A 138 -8.04 -13.50 1.78
CA LEU A 138 -8.38 -12.15 1.33
C LEU A 138 -9.88 -12.02 1.02
N GLU A 139 -10.44 -12.92 0.21
CA GLU A 139 -11.88 -12.93 -0.11
C GLU A 139 -12.75 -12.97 1.16
N ALA A 140 -12.32 -13.73 2.17
CA ALA A 140 -13.03 -13.84 3.44
C ALA A 140 -12.86 -12.59 4.34
N SER A 141 -11.75 -11.86 4.21
CA SER A 141 -11.43 -10.69 5.04
C SER A 141 -12.21 -9.43 4.68
N GLY A 142 -12.68 -9.27 3.44
CA GLY A 142 -13.45 -8.10 3.03
C GLY A 142 -12.66 -6.78 3.12
N HIS A 143 -13.26 -5.73 3.69
CA HIS A 143 -12.75 -4.33 3.67
C HIS A 143 -11.87 -3.93 4.87
N ILE A 144 -11.13 -4.86 5.50
CA ILE A 144 -10.42 -4.59 6.77
C ILE A 144 -9.20 -3.64 6.61
N PHE A 145 -8.88 -3.16 5.40
CA PHE A 145 -7.60 -2.54 5.07
C PHE A 145 -7.69 -1.05 4.70
N ASP A 146 -8.73 -0.36 5.14
CA ASP A 146 -8.96 1.04 4.78
C ASP A 146 -8.17 1.99 5.69
N ILE A 147 -7.49 2.96 5.08
CA ILE A 147 -6.77 4.01 5.79
C ILE A 147 -7.80 5.02 6.32
N PRO A 148 -7.80 5.35 7.63
CA PRO A 148 -8.74 6.33 8.16
C PRO A 148 -8.52 7.71 7.52
N THR A 149 -9.61 8.39 7.19
CA THR A 149 -9.59 9.77 6.68
C THR A 149 -8.80 10.67 7.63
N GLY A 150 -7.95 11.54 7.08
CA GLY A 150 -7.11 12.45 7.86
C GLY A 150 -5.82 11.82 8.40
N SER A 151 -5.47 10.59 7.99
CA SER A 151 -4.20 9.95 8.39
C SER A 151 -3.10 10.08 7.35
N GLY A 152 -3.45 10.09 6.06
CA GLY A 152 -2.51 10.13 4.94
C GLY A 152 -2.39 11.54 4.37
N PHE A 153 -1.16 11.99 4.14
CA PHE A 153 -0.82 13.30 3.60
C PHE A 153 0.25 13.14 2.51
N LEU A 154 0.10 13.90 1.43
CA LEU A 154 1.20 14.17 0.50
C LEU A 154 1.81 15.50 0.94
N VAL A 155 3.09 15.49 1.26
CA VAL A 155 3.76 16.60 1.94
C VAL A 155 4.89 17.12 1.04
N ASP A 156 4.83 18.40 0.64
CA ASP A 156 5.86 19.05 -0.22
C ASP A 156 6.69 20.11 0.54
N PRO A 157 8.00 19.88 0.80
CA PRO A 157 8.82 20.78 1.62
C PRO A 157 9.01 22.19 1.06
N VAL A 158 8.66 22.44 -0.21
CA VAL A 158 8.86 23.73 -0.89
C VAL A 158 7.59 24.59 -0.92
N ASN A 159 6.43 23.98 -1.14
CA ASN A 159 5.20 24.71 -1.51
C ASN A 159 4.03 24.53 -0.55
N ASP A 160 4.20 23.75 0.53
CA ASP A 160 3.05 23.20 1.24
C ASP A 160 2.74 23.92 2.56
N ASP A 161 1.52 24.45 2.64
CA ASP A 161 0.93 25.06 3.84
C ASP A 161 0.60 24.01 4.92
N ASP A 162 0.64 22.71 4.59
CA ASP A 162 0.25 21.64 5.50
C ASP A 162 1.38 21.16 6.43
N PHE A 163 2.63 21.61 6.25
CA PHE A 163 3.75 21.23 7.13
C PHE A 163 3.48 21.58 8.59
N ASP A 164 2.89 22.75 8.86
CA ASP A 164 2.54 23.17 10.21
C ASP A 164 1.52 22.23 10.87
N LYS A 165 0.65 21.57 10.08
CA LYS A 165 -0.35 20.63 10.60
C LYS A 165 0.28 19.32 11.05
N VAL A 166 1.34 18.89 10.37
CA VAL A 166 1.99 17.58 10.57
C VAL A 166 3.30 17.66 11.36
N GLN A 167 3.86 18.86 11.56
CA GLN A 167 5.08 19.08 12.34
C GLN A 167 4.96 18.49 13.75
N GLY A 168 6.00 17.79 14.18
CA GLY A 168 6.08 17.14 15.50
C GLY A 168 5.12 15.95 15.69
N ARG A 169 4.32 15.59 14.68
CA ARG A 169 3.43 14.43 14.76
C ARG A 169 4.15 13.17 14.29
N GLY A 170 4.03 12.12 15.09
CA GLY A 170 4.55 10.81 14.75
C GLY A 170 3.79 10.17 13.59
N GLY A 171 4.54 9.62 12.64
CA GLY A 171 4.04 8.93 11.47
C GLY A 171 5.03 7.94 10.86
N PHE A 172 4.65 7.45 9.69
CA PHE A 172 5.46 6.60 8.84
C PHE A 172 5.67 7.31 7.50
N ALA A 173 6.86 7.15 6.94
CA ALA A 173 7.20 7.64 5.61
C ALA A 173 8.22 6.70 4.94
N VAL A 174 8.33 6.76 3.62
CA VAL A 174 9.47 6.17 2.92
C VAL A 174 10.61 7.18 2.91
N ILE A 175 11.71 6.84 3.57
CA ILE A 175 12.89 7.68 3.70
C ILE A 175 14.12 6.85 3.36
N ASN A 176 14.91 7.30 2.39
CA ASN A 176 16.07 6.57 1.86
C ASN A 176 15.73 5.11 1.48
N LYS A 177 14.62 4.92 0.75
CA LYS A 177 14.13 3.60 0.30
C LYS A 177 13.83 2.61 1.44
N LYS A 178 13.54 3.10 2.64
CA LYS A 178 13.05 2.29 3.77
C LYS A 178 11.80 2.93 4.35
N THR A 179 10.83 2.10 4.73
CA THR A 179 9.71 2.58 5.55
C THR A 179 10.22 2.86 6.96
N ARG A 180 10.20 4.13 7.37
CA ARG A 180 10.73 4.60 8.65
C ARG A 180 9.62 5.16 9.53
N ARG A 181 9.77 4.92 10.82
CA ARG A 181 8.99 5.51 11.89
C ARG A 181 9.66 6.81 12.35
N GLY A 182 8.92 7.90 12.49
CA GLY A 182 9.51 9.18 12.86
C GLY A 182 8.53 10.35 12.83
N TRP A 183 9.06 11.56 12.86
CA TRP A 183 8.31 12.80 12.70
C TRP A 183 9.10 13.81 11.88
N ILE A 184 8.42 14.86 11.44
CA ILE A 184 9.01 15.98 10.70
C ILE A 184 9.21 17.14 11.66
N GLU A 185 10.37 17.78 11.56
CA GLU A 185 10.70 18.97 12.34
C GLU A 185 11.49 19.97 11.50
N ARG A 186 11.30 21.26 11.76
CA ARG A 186 12.05 22.32 11.08
C ARG A 186 13.35 22.58 11.82
N ASN A 187 14.46 22.45 11.12
CA ASN A 187 15.75 22.90 11.62
C ASN A 187 15.89 24.40 11.33
N GLU A 188 15.62 25.23 12.34
CA GLU A 188 15.70 26.69 12.22
C GLU A 188 17.11 27.19 11.88
N ALA A 189 18.16 26.52 12.37
CA ALA A 189 19.54 26.93 12.13
C ALA A 189 19.97 26.75 10.67
N MET A 190 19.49 25.67 10.03
CA MET A 190 19.78 25.36 8.62
C MET A 190 18.63 25.73 7.67
N ASN A 191 17.53 26.27 8.20
CA ASN A 191 16.30 26.60 7.50
C ASN A 191 15.81 25.48 6.56
N ARG A 192 15.74 24.24 7.06
CA ARG A 192 15.30 23.07 6.28
C ARG A 192 14.43 22.12 7.09
N TRP A 193 13.59 21.36 6.41
CA TRP A 193 12.81 20.28 7.03
C TRP A 193 13.63 19.01 7.19
N GLU A 194 13.51 18.36 8.34
CA GLU A 194 14.22 17.13 8.68
C GLU A 194 13.24 16.07 9.17
N TRP A 195 13.49 14.82 8.79
CA TRP A 195 12.83 13.65 9.34
C TRP A 195 13.69 13.07 10.46
N HIS A 196 13.09 13.01 11.65
CA HIS A 196 13.70 12.43 12.84
C HIS A 196 13.19 11.01 13.01
N CYS A 197 14.08 10.03 12.94
CA CYS A 197 13.71 8.63 13.14
C CYS A 197 13.48 8.34 14.62
N HIS A 198 12.42 7.58 14.94
CA HIS A 198 12.14 7.19 16.33
C HIS A 198 13.12 6.14 16.86
N ASP A 199 13.42 5.15 16.02
CA ASP A 199 14.12 3.93 16.40
C ASP A 199 15.62 3.97 16.02
N GLU A 200 16.05 5.04 15.35
CA GLU A 200 17.41 5.24 14.88
C GLU A 200 17.85 6.67 15.23
N ASP A 201 19.08 6.85 15.70
CA ASP A 201 19.69 8.18 15.90
C ASP A 201 20.10 8.78 14.54
N VAL A 202 19.11 8.92 13.66
CA VAL A 202 19.24 9.30 12.26
C VAL A 202 18.28 10.42 11.96
N VAL A 203 18.84 11.55 11.54
CA VAL A 203 18.12 12.73 11.06
C VAL A 203 18.38 12.87 9.57
N VAL A 204 17.32 12.93 8.77
CA VAL A 204 17.41 12.98 7.30
C VAL A 204 16.81 14.27 6.79
N PRO A 205 17.55 15.11 6.04
CA PRO A 205 16.96 16.29 5.42
C PRO A 205 15.95 15.89 4.35
N ILE A 206 14.80 16.54 4.34
CA ILE A 206 13.72 16.32 3.38
C ILE A 206 13.79 17.40 2.30
N THR A 207 14.09 16.96 1.07
CA THR A 207 14.30 17.87 -0.07
C THR A 207 13.32 17.62 -1.22
N LYS A 208 12.43 16.64 -1.08
CA LYS A 208 11.46 16.25 -2.11
C LYS A 208 10.12 15.94 -1.45
N PRO A 209 9.01 16.04 -2.19
CA PRO A 209 7.72 15.61 -1.69
C PRO A 209 7.72 14.13 -1.33
N PHE A 210 6.90 13.75 -0.35
CA PHE A 210 6.79 12.37 0.12
C PHE A 210 5.40 12.11 0.73
N VAL A 211 5.07 10.82 0.88
CA VAL A 211 3.83 10.41 1.54
C VAL A 211 4.08 10.18 3.02
N LEU A 212 3.25 10.82 3.84
CA LEU A 212 3.22 10.69 5.29
C LEU A 212 1.94 9.97 5.72
N LEU A 213 2.08 8.95 6.57
CA LEU A 213 0.97 8.32 7.26
C LEU A 213 1.10 8.51 8.77
N LEU A 214 0.25 9.35 9.36
CA LEU A 214 0.27 9.64 10.79
C LEU A 214 -0.23 8.46 11.63
N TYR A 215 0.30 8.32 12.85
CA TYR A 215 -0.21 7.31 13.80
C TYR A 215 -1.63 7.60 14.25
N THR A 216 -1.96 8.89 14.36
CA THR A 216 -3.28 9.36 14.79
C THR A 216 -3.83 10.30 13.72
N PRO A 217 -5.03 10.02 13.18
CA PRO A 217 -5.65 10.87 12.17
C PRO A 217 -5.89 12.29 12.70
N ILE A 218 -5.69 13.29 11.85
CA ILE A 218 -6.16 14.66 12.11
C ILE A 218 -7.66 14.69 11.79
N LYS A 219 -8.47 15.13 12.77
CA LYS A 219 -9.90 15.33 12.53
C LYS A 219 -10.09 16.47 11.53
N PRO A 220 -10.97 16.31 10.51
CA PRO A 220 -11.28 17.37 9.57
C PRO A 220 -11.99 18.55 10.26
#